data_AF-A0A2E7VDF3-F1
#
_entry.id   AF-A0A2E7VDF3-F1
#
_cell.length_a   1.000
_cell.length_b   1.000
_cell.length_c   1.000
_cell.angle_alpha   90.00
_cell.angle_beta   90.00
_cell.angle_gamma   90.00
#
_symmetry.space_group_name_H-M   'P 1'
#
loop_
_entity.id
_entity.type
_entity.pdbx_description
1 polymer ?
#
loop_
_entity_poly.entity_id
_entity_poly.type
_entity_poly.pdbx_seq_one_letter_code
_entity_poly.pdbx_strand_id
1 'polypeptide(L)'
;MADEAEFEEQPREQYLRMSRVKRLAMLMVVLGPDTASVLLKRFDSKQSQSICKEIAEVSIIDTETQELVLEEFSEIIEESVNSQLGGMGFAQ
;
A
#
# COMPACT_ATOMS: atom_id res chain seq x y z
N MET A 1 24.09 -0.13 -34.32
CA MET A 1 24.14 -0.99 -33.13
C MET A 1 23.39 -0.22 -32.06
N ALA A 2 22.07 -0.42 -32.01
CA ALA A 2 21.23 0.16 -30.97
C ALA A 2 21.37 -0.77 -29.78
N ASP A 3 22.09 -0.31 -28.76
CA ASP A 3 22.18 -1.00 -27.49
C ASP A 3 20.83 -0.79 -26.80
N GLU A 4 20.07 -1.86 -26.70
CA GLU A 4 18.76 -1.93 -26.06
C GLU A 4 18.91 -1.49 -24.61
N ALA A 5 18.50 -0.26 -24.31
CA ALA A 5 18.30 0.18 -22.94
C ALA A 5 17.18 -0.69 -22.35
N GLU A 6 17.58 -1.72 -21.60
CA GLU A 6 16.73 -2.41 -20.65
C GLU A 6 16.22 -1.33 -19.69
N PHE A 7 14.98 -0.87 -19.91
CA PHE A 7 14.29 -0.03 -18.95
C PHE A 7 14.13 -0.87 -17.69
N GLU A 8 15.01 -0.69 -16.71
CA GLU A 8 14.76 -1.10 -15.34
C GLU A 8 13.46 -0.39 -14.93
N GLU A 9 12.33 -1.09 -14.99
CA GLU A 9 11.06 -0.58 -14.48
C GLU A 9 11.28 -0.22 -13.02
N GLN A 10 11.23 1.08 -12.70
CA GLN A 10 11.45 1.54 -11.34
C GLN A 10 10.38 0.90 -10.44
N PRO A 11 10.74 0.38 -9.25
CA PRO A 11 9.80 -0.27 -8.34
C PRO A 11 8.55 0.59 -8.05
N ARG A 12 8.73 1.93 -8.06
CA ARG A 12 7.64 2.91 -7.97
C ARG A 12 6.61 2.83 -9.11
N GLU A 13 7.02 2.65 -10.37
CA GLU A 13 6.08 2.52 -11.49
C GLU A 13 5.28 1.23 -11.43
N GLN A 14 5.95 0.13 -11.07
CA GLN A 14 5.28 -1.16 -10.84
C GLN A 14 4.26 -1.04 -9.71
N TYR A 15 4.63 -0.36 -8.62
CA TYR A 15 3.76 -0.11 -7.47
C TYR A 15 2.53 0.73 -7.83
N LEU A 16 2.71 1.83 -8.59
CA LEU A 16 1.61 2.70 -9.03
C LEU A 16 0.65 2.02 -9.99
N ARG A 17 1.11 1.04 -10.78
CA ARG A 17 0.27 0.23 -11.67
C ARG A 17 -0.57 -0.81 -10.92
N MET A 18 -0.28 -1.07 -9.64
CA MET A 18 -1.03 -2.07 -8.87
C MET A 18 -2.42 -1.58 -8.48
N SER A 19 -3.35 -2.52 -8.37
CA SER A 19 -4.70 -2.22 -7.89
C SER A 19 -4.65 -1.75 -6.43
N ARG A 20 -5.63 -0.93 -6.02
CA ARG A 20 -5.77 -0.50 -4.62
C ARG A 20 -5.87 -1.68 -3.64
N VAL A 21 -6.48 -2.78 -4.07
CA VAL A 21 -6.61 -4.00 -3.26
C VAL A 21 -5.25 -4.65 -3.05
N LYS A 22 -4.39 -4.67 -4.09
CA LYS A 22 -3.04 -5.22 -4.02
C LYS A 22 -2.09 -4.36 -3.18
N ARG A 23 -2.21 -3.03 -3.27
CA ARG A 23 -1.48 -2.08 -2.40
C ARG A 23 -1.87 -2.25 -0.93
N LEU A 24 -3.17 -2.41 -0.66
CA LEU A 24 -3.68 -2.72 0.69
C LEU A 24 -3.19 -4.09 1.19
N ALA A 25 -3.17 -5.10 0.34
CA ALA A 25 -2.64 -6.42 0.67
C ALA A 25 -1.16 -6.35 1.08
N MET A 26 -0.34 -5.59 0.35
CA MET A 26 1.06 -5.34 0.74
C MET A 26 1.18 -4.65 2.09
N LEU A 27 0.38 -3.61 2.34
CA LEU A 27 0.36 -2.96 3.66
C LEU A 27 0.03 -3.99 4.76
N MET A 28 -0.96 -4.86 4.54
CA MET A 28 -1.31 -5.90 5.50
C MET A 28 -0.17 -6.91 5.75
N VAL A 29 0.62 -7.24 4.72
CA VAL A 29 1.81 -8.09 4.88
C VAL A 29 2.89 -7.37 5.69
N VAL A 30 3.15 -6.09 5.40
CA VAL A 30 4.14 -5.26 6.11
C VAL A 30 3.76 -5.04 7.59
N LEU A 31 2.48 -4.80 7.88
CA LEU A 31 1.96 -4.61 9.25
C LEU A 31 1.86 -5.92 10.04
N GLY A 32 1.97 -7.06 9.36
CA GLY A 32 1.90 -8.39 9.96
C GLY A 32 0.48 -8.93 10.18
N PRO A 33 0.38 -10.23 10.50
CA PRO A 33 -0.87 -10.97 10.51
C PRO A 33 -1.88 -10.51 11.58
N ASP A 34 -1.40 -10.06 12.75
CA ASP A 34 -2.25 -9.58 13.82
C ASP A 34 -3.04 -8.32 13.41
N THR A 35 -2.33 -7.33 12.86
CA THR A 35 -2.91 -6.08 12.38
C THR A 35 -3.82 -6.33 11.17
N ALA A 36 -3.38 -7.14 10.22
CA ALA A 36 -4.17 -7.52 9.05
C ALA A 36 -5.51 -8.17 9.44
N SER A 37 -5.51 -9.06 10.44
CA SER A 37 -6.73 -9.73 10.93
C SER A 37 -7.74 -8.74 11.50
N VAL A 38 -7.29 -7.71 12.21
CA VAL A 38 -8.16 -6.65 12.73
C VAL A 38 -8.75 -5.81 11.59
N LEU A 39 -7.95 -5.46 10.59
CA LEU A 39 -8.41 -4.70 9.42
C LEU A 39 -9.39 -5.51 8.57
N LEU A 40 -9.11 -6.79 8.31
CA LEU A 40 -9.96 -7.68 7.53
C LEU A 40 -11.38 -7.80 8.10
N LYS A 41 -11.53 -7.75 9.42
CA LYS A 41 -12.85 -7.78 10.11
C LYS A 41 -13.72 -6.54 9.83
N ARG A 42 -13.15 -5.46 9.29
CA ARG A 42 -13.89 -4.24 8.94
C ARG A 42 -14.50 -4.28 7.55
N PHE A 43 -14.10 -5.25 6.72
CA PHE A 43 -14.59 -5.41 5.35
C PHE A 43 -15.67 -6.49 5.27
N ASP A 44 -16.56 -6.38 4.29
CA ASP A 44 -17.55 -7.41 4.00
C ASP A 44 -16.88 -8.72 3.55
N SER A 45 -17.59 -9.84 3.68
CA SER A 45 -17.06 -11.17 3.34
C SER A 45 -16.49 -11.26 1.92
N LYS A 46 -17.12 -10.61 0.94
CA LYS A 46 -16.64 -10.55 -0.45
C LYS A 46 -15.33 -9.78 -0.59
N GLN A 47 -15.19 -8.66 0.12
CA GLN A 47 -14.00 -7.80 0.08
C GLN A 47 -12.84 -8.46 0.85
N SER A 48 -13.13 -8.98 2.05
CA SER A 48 -12.17 -9.74 2.85
C SER A 48 -11.57 -10.91 2.07
N GLN A 49 -12.40 -11.68 1.34
CA GLN A 49 -11.91 -12.76 0.48
C GLN A 49 -11.02 -12.27 -0.67
N SER A 50 -11.38 -11.15 -1.31
CA SER A 50 -10.57 -10.56 -2.37
C SER A 50 -9.21 -10.09 -1.84
N ILE A 51 -9.19 -9.44 -0.67
CA ILE A 51 -7.95 -8.96 -0.04
C ILE A 51 -7.08 -10.16 0.37
N CYS A 52 -7.65 -11.19 1.01
CA CYS A 52 -6.92 -12.40 1.36
C CYS A 52 -6.31 -13.09 0.14
N LYS A 53 -7.01 -13.10 -1.00
CA LYS A 53 -6.46 -13.63 -2.25
C LYS A 53 -5.23 -12.83 -2.70
N GLU A 54 -5.33 -11.50 -2.71
CA GLU A 54 -4.19 -10.65 -3.08
C GLU A 54 -3.02 -10.81 -2.10
N ILE A 55 -3.27 -10.93 -0.79
CA ILE A 55 -2.23 -11.20 0.23
C ILE A 55 -1.50 -12.50 -0.08
N ALA A 56 -2.21 -13.55 -0.50
CA ALA A 56 -1.59 -14.82 -0.88
C ALA A 56 -0.78 -14.74 -2.19
N GLU A 57 -1.13 -13.81 -3.08
CA GLU A 57 -0.41 -13.54 -4.33
C GLU A 57 0.81 -12.62 -4.12
N VAL A 58 0.90 -11.92 -2.98
CA VAL A 58 2.07 -11.13 -2.59
C VAL A 58 3.15 -12.08 -2.07
N SER A 59 4.17 -12.32 -2.89
CA SER A 59 5.26 -13.25 -2.60
C SER A 59 6.44 -12.57 -1.92
N ILE A 60 7.07 -11.62 -2.61
CA ILE A 60 8.27 -10.93 -2.17
C ILE A 60 8.03 -9.44 -2.36
N ILE A 61 8.25 -8.68 -1.30
CA ILE A 61 8.16 -7.22 -1.33
C ILE A 61 9.56 -6.69 -1.06
N ASP A 62 10.15 -6.05 -2.06
CA ASP A 62 11.43 -5.36 -1.93
C ASP A 62 11.33 -4.20 -0.94
N THR A 63 12.42 -3.89 -0.25
CA THR A 63 12.47 -2.81 0.75
C THR A 63 11.95 -1.49 0.21
N GLU A 64 12.32 -1.14 -1.03
CA GLU A 64 11.84 0.09 -1.68
C GLU A 64 10.30 0.10 -1.83
N THR A 65 9.70 -1.04 -2.19
CA THR A 65 8.23 -1.15 -2.29
C THR A 65 7.57 -1.07 -0.91
N GLN A 66 8.20 -1.62 0.13
CA GLN A 66 7.70 -1.50 1.50
C GLN A 66 7.69 -0.04 1.96
N GLU A 67 8.76 0.70 1.69
CA GLU A 67 8.86 2.13 2.00
C GLU A 67 7.80 2.94 1.25
N LEU A 68 7.61 2.68 -0.04
CA LEU A 68 6.57 3.34 -0.85
C LEU A 68 5.15 3.09 -0.32
N VAL A 69 4.88 1.86 0.15
CA VAL A 69 3.60 1.52 0.78
C VAL A 69 3.42 2.30 2.07
N LEU A 70 4.42 2.33 2.94
CA LEU A 70 4.32 3.03 4.21
C LEU A 70 4.18 4.55 4.02
N GLU A 71 4.89 5.12 3.04
CA GLU A 71 4.83 6.53 2.66
C GLU A 71 3.41 6.91 2.21
N GLU A 72 2.84 6.20 1.22
CA GLU A 72 1.48 6.46 0.73
C GLU A 72 0.45 6.42 1.87
N PHE A 73 0.46 5.36 2.67
CA PHE A 73 -0.56 5.20 3.70
C PHE A 73 -0.36 6.17 4.87
N SER A 74 0.86 6.61 5.17
CA SER A 74 1.12 7.67 6.14
C SER A 74 0.57 9.01 5.66
N GLU A 75 0.80 9.38 4.40
CA GLU A 75 0.23 10.60 3.81
C GLU A 75 -1.30 10.58 3.87
N ILE A 76 -1.94 9.45 3.53
CA ILE A 76 -3.40 9.31 3.60
C ILE A 76 -3.91 9.50 5.03
N ILE A 77 -3.21 8.96 6.03
CA ILE A 77 -3.59 9.11 7.44
C ILE A 77 -3.42 10.56 7.88
N GLU A 78 -2.31 11.21 7.52
CA GLU A 78 -2.05 12.62 7.82
C GLU A 78 -3.10 13.54 7.20
N GLU A 79 -3.43 13.34 5.92
CA GLU A 79 -4.49 14.10 5.23
C GLU A 79 -5.85 13.89 5.89
N SER A 80 -6.18 12.64 6.25
CA SER A 80 -7.43 12.30 6.91
C SER A 80 -7.55 12.95 8.29
N VAL A 81 -6.45 12.95 9.06
CA VAL A 81 -6.37 13.57 10.39
C VAL A 81 -6.43 15.10 10.28
N ASN A 82 -5.69 15.71 9.35
CA ASN A 82 -5.75 17.16 9.10
C ASN A 82 -7.15 17.61 8.61
N SER A 83 -7.81 16.79 7.80
CA SER A 83 -9.19 17.04 7.36
C SER A 83 -10.19 16.92 8.51
N GLN A 84 -9.99 16.00 9.46
CA GLN A 84 -10.86 15.84 10.63
C GLN A 84 -10.63 16.91 11.70
N LEU A 85 -9.41 17.43 11.83
CA LEU A 85 -9.06 18.46 12.80
C LEU A 85 -9.34 19.89 12.30
N GLY A 86 -9.78 20.05 11.05
CA GLY A 86 -10.14 21.35 10.50
C GLY A 86 -8.94 22.29 10.39
N GLY A 87 -7.99 21.97 9.50
CA GLY A 87 -7.08 22.97 8.91
C GLY A 87 -6.21 23.79 9.87
N MET A 88 -5.76 23.23 11.00
CA MET A 88 -4.85 23.93 11.93
C MET A 88 -3.54 23.19 12.25
N GLY A 89 -3.04 22.38 11.32
CA GLY A 89 -1.71 21.74 11.44
C GLY A 89 -0.54 22.52 10.80
N PHE A 90 -0.81 23.51 9.94
CA PHE A 90 0.24 24.19 9.15
C PHE A 90 0.48 25.66 9.56
N ALA A 91 0.58 25.90 10.86
CA ALA A 91 1.28 27.08 11.34
C ALA A 91 2.22 26.63 12.46
N GLN A 92 3.44 26.22 12.08
CA GLN A 92 4.72 26.67 12.63
C GLN A 92 5.85 26.38 11.65
#